data_AF-A0A0F9CWT3-F1
#
_entry.id   AF-A0A0F9CWT3-F1
#
_cell.length_a   1.000
_cell.length_b   1.000
_cell.length_c   1.000
_cell.angle_alpha   90.00
_cell.angle_beta   90.00
_cell.angle_gamma   90.00
#
_symmetry.space_group_name_H-M   'P 1'
#
loop_
_entity.id
_entity.type
_entity.pdbx_description
1 polymer ?
#
loop_
_entity_poly.entity_id
_entity_poly.type
_entity_poly.pdbx_seq_one_letter_code
_entity_poly.pdbx_strand_id
1 'polypeptide(L)'
;MAVKKRINLALQGGGAHGAFTWGVLDRLLQQEDLEICGISGTSAGALNGAALKSGMISGGREGARENLDWLWTQVSGISDLRLSHWLAPFGLDKLSQAMEYSLPVAFSDSLTRMVSPYAYGPFYRNPLEDVVARFDYGKVGANTPPFFFVCATRVRNGKIRVFEG
;
A
#
# COMPACT_ATOMS: atom_id res chain seq x y z
N MET A 1 10.63 16.19 -30.64
CA MET A 1 10.59 15.48 -29.35
C MET A 1 9.83 14.18 -29.56
N ALA A 2 10.33 13.04 -29.07
CA ALA A 2 9.59 11.78 -29.12
C ALA A 2 8.31 11.91 -28.28
N VAL A 3 7.19 11.36 -28.78
CA VAL A 3 5.91 11.37 -28.07
C VAL A 3 6.03 10.47 -26.84
N LYS A 4 5.75 11.01 -25.64
CA LYS A 4 5.74 10.22 -24.41
C LYS A 4 4.57 9.22 -24.45
N LYS A 5 4.83 7.99 -24.03
CA LYS A 5 3.82 6.95 -23.88
C LYS A 5 3.04 7.20 -22.58
N ARG A 6 1.76 7.52 -22.74
CA ARG A 6 0.83 7.73 -21.64
C ARG A 6 0.36 6.40 -21.07
N ILE A 7 0.47 6.23 -19.77
CA ILE A 7 0.09 5.00 -19.07
C ILE A 7 -0.76 5.31 -17.83
N ASN A 8 -1.59 4.34 -17.47
CA ASN A 8 -2.32 4.31 -16.20
C ASN A 8 -1.84 3.11 -15.38
N LEU A 9 -1.78 3.26 -14.06
CA LEU A 9 -1.25 2.24 -13.16
C LEU A 9 -2.36 1.69 -12.26
N ALA A 10 -2.55 0.37 -12.28
CA ALA A 10 -3.41 -0.32 -11.33
C ALA A 10 -2.53 -1.03 -10.28
N LEU A 11 -2.51 -0.48 -9.07
CA LEU A 11 -1.67 -0.93 -7.97
C LEU A 11 -2.47 -1.86 -7.07
N GLN A 12 -2.12 -3.14 -7.12
CA GLN A 12 -2.74 -4.17 -6.30
C GLN A 12 -2.45 -3.95 -4.80
N GLY A 13 -3.33 -4.46 -3.94
CA GLY A 13 -2.99 -4.72 -2.54
C GLY A 13 -2.03 -5.90 -2.37
N GLY A 14 -1.69 -6.25 -1.13
CA GLY A 14 -0.84 -7.43 -0.85
C GLY A 14 0.15 -7.27 0.29
N GLY A 15 -0.08 -6.33 1.22
CA GLY A 15 0.79 -6.13 2.39
C GLY A 15 2.25 -5.84 1.99
N ALA A 16 3.16 -6.70 2.43
CA ALA A 16 4.61 -6.60 2.16
C ALA A 16 4.96 -6.56 0.67
N HIS A 17 4.15 -7.19 -0.19
CA HIS A 17 4.35 -7.15 -1.64
C HIS A 17 4.22 -5.74 -2.23
N GLY A 18 3.68 -4.78 -1.46
CA GLY A 18 3.75 -3.37 -1.81
C GLY A 18 5.19 -2.86 -1.98
N ALA A 19 6.18 -3.44 -1.30
CA ALA A 19 7.59 -3.05 -1.44
C ALA A 19 8.14 -3.43 -2.82
N PHE A 20 7.72 -4.59 -3.34
CA PHE A 20 8.01 -4.95 -4.73
C PHE A 20 7.38 -3.94 -5.71
N THR A 21 6.12 -3.57 -5.47
CA THR A 21 5.44 -2.54 -6.28
C THR A 21 6.20 -1.21 -6.21
N TRP A 22 6.73 -0.82 -5.05
CA TRP A 22 7.59 0.36 -4.92
C TRP A 22 8.83 0.28 -5.81
N GLY A 23 9.58 -0.83 -5.79
CA GLY A 23 10.74 -1.01 -6.67
C GLY A 23 10.37 -0.91 -8.16
N VAL A 24 9.21 -1.45 -8.55
CA VAL A 24 8.69 -1.31 -9.93
C VAL A 24 8.37 0.16 -10.26
N LEU A 25 7.72 0.88 -9.35
CA LEU A 25 7.40 2.29 -9.53
C LEU A 25 8.66 3.15 -9.64
N ASP A 26 9.67 2.91 -8.79
CA ASP A 26 10.97 3.57 -8.86
C ASP A 26 11.62 3.37 -10.24
N ARG A 27 11.61 2.14 -10.76
CA ARG A 27 12.13 1.84 -12.09
C ARG A 27 11.36 2.55 -13.20
N LEU A 28 10.03 2.62 -13.12
CA LEU A 28 9.18 3.34 -14.09
C LEU A 28 9.41 4.86 -14.05
N LEU A 29 9.65 5.42 -12.87
CA LEU A 29 9.97 6.84 -12.70
C LEU A 29 11.30 7.22 -13.35
N GLN A 30 12.21 6.28 -13.56
CA GLN A 30 13.45 6.51 -14.32
C GLN A 30 13.26 6.48 -15.85
N GLN A 31 12.05 6.23 -16.37
CA GLN A 31 11.77 6.19 -17.81
C GLN A 31 11.14 7.48 -18.32
N GLU A 32 11.96 8.37 -18.89
CA GLU A 32 11.52 9.69 -19.33
C GLU A 32 10.50 9.68 -20.48
N ASP A 33 10.46 8.57 -21.24
CA ASP A 33 9.52 8.32 -22.32
C ASP A 33 8.13 7.90 -21.81
N LEU A 34 7.96 7.66 -20.51
CA LEU A 34 6.67 7.34 -19.89
C LEU A 34 6.04 8.54 -19.19
N GLU A 35 4.72 8.69 -19.34
CA GLU A 35 3.91 9.66 -18.62
C GLU A 35 2.79 8.94 -17.84
N ILE A 36 2.85 9.01 -16.50
CA ILE A 36 1.83 8.44 -15.63
C ILE A 36 0.67 9.43 -15.54
N CYS A 37 -0.48 9.04 -16.08
CA CYS A 37 -1.67 9.91 -16.18
C CYS A 37 -2.70 9.63 -15.08
N GLY A 38 -2.73 8.39 -14.59
CA GLY A 38 -3.71 7.95 -13.61
C GLY A 38 -3.21 6.76 -12.81
N ILE A 39 -3.66 6.68 -11.56
CA ILE A 39 -3.29 5.66 -10.59
C ILE A 39 -4.58 5.18 -9.91
N SER A 40 -4.80 3.87 -9.88
CA SER A 40 -5.80 3.26 -9.01
C SER A 40 -5.10 2.35 -8.01
N GLY A 41 -5.47 2.40 -6.73
CA GLY A 41 -4.82 1.62 -5.69
C GLY A 41 -5.81 0.99 -4.71
N THR A 42 -5.43 -0.16 -4.15
CA THR A 42 -6.14 -0.81 -3.04
C THR A 42 -5.12 -1.25 -1.98
N SER A 43 -5.41 -1.04 -0.68
CA SER A 43 -4.53 -1.45 0.42
C SER A 43 -3.09 -0.89 0.24
N ALA A 44 -2.05 -1.74 0.26
CA ALA A 44 -0.66 -1.32 0.01
C ALA A 44 -0.48 -0.55 -1.32
N GLY A 45 -1.22 -0.91 -2.37
CA GLY A 45 -1.24 -0.17 -3.63
C GLY A 45 -1.81 1.25 -3.50
N ALA A 46 -2.76 1.47 -2.59
CA ALA A 46 -3.27 2.82 -2.30
C ALA A 46 -2.21 3.67 -1.58
N LEU A 47 -1.43 3.09 -0.67
CA LEU A 47 -0.32 3.81 -0.02
C LEU A 47 0.75 4.22 -1.03
N ASN A 48 1.16 3.29 -1.89
CA ASN A 48 2.10 3.57 -2.98
C ASN A 48 1.55 4.63 -3.93
N GLY A 49 0.28 4.55 -4.30
CA GLY A 49 -0.36 5.53 -5.19
C GLY A 49 -0.42 6.93 -4.57
N ALA A 50 -0.73 7.03 -3.28
CA ALA A 50 -0.75 8.28 -2.55
C ALA A 50 0.66 8.92 -2.46
N ALA A 51 1.67 8.13 -2.11
CA ALA A 51 3.07 8.59 -2.06
C ALA A 51 3.56 9.04 -3.44
N LEU A 52 3.30 8.24 -4.48
CA LEU A 52 3.64 8.55 -5.87
C LEU A 52 3.00 9.86 -6.33
N LYS A 53 1.67 10.02 -6.17
CA LYS A 53 0.97 11.25 -6.59
C LYS A 53 1.48 12.47 -5.82
N SER A 54 1.57 12.37 -4.49
CA SER A 54 2.02 13.49 -3.65
C SER A 54 3.45 13.94 -3.98
N GLY A 55 4.34 12.98 -4.23
CA GLY A 55 5.72 13.28 -4.60
C GLY A 55 5.84 13.85 -6.02
N MET A 56 5.05 13.32 -6.98
CA MET A 56 4.95 13.88 -8.34
C MET A 56 4.53 15.35 -8.33
N ILE A 57 3.55 15.72 -7.49
CA ILE A 57 3.09 17.10 -7.36
C ILE A 57 4.15 17.99 -6.69
N SER A 58 4.90 17.45 -5.73
CA SER A 58 5.88 18.23 -4.95
C SER A 58 7.18 18.49 -5.71
N GLY A 59 7.67 17.49 -6.46
CA GLY A 59 9.01 17.52 -7.04
C GLY A 59 9.16 16.68 -8.30
N GLY A 60 8.06 16.39 -9.00
CA GLY A 60 8.08 15.56 -10.19
C GLY A 60 8.58 14.14 -9.91
N ARG A 61 9.37 13.58 -10.82
CA ARG A 61 9.79 12.17 -10.76
C ARG A 61 10.68 11.91 -9.54
N GLU A 62 11.63 12.78 -9.25
CA GLU A 62 12.50 12.62 -8.08
C GLU A 62 11.71 12.79 -6.77
N GLY A 63 10.85 13.79 -6.67
CA GLY A 63 9.97 13.93 -5.49
C GLY A 63 9.07 12.70 -5.26
N ALA A 64 8.64 12.03 -6.32
CA ALA A 64 7.91 10.76 -6.23
C ALA A 64 8.77 9.62 -5.69
N ARG A 65 10.03 9.50 -6.13
CA ARG A 65 10.97 8.48 -5.66
C ARG A 65 11.31 8.69 -4.20
N GLU A 66 11.64 9.92 -3.81
CA GLU A 66 11.91 10.31 -2.43
C GLU A 66 10.73 10.01 -1.50
N ASN A 67 9.50 10.34 -1.92
CA ASN A 67 8.33 10.12 -1.09
C ASN A 67 7.95 8.63 -0.97
N LEU A 68 8.19 7.84 -2.02
CA LEU A 68 8.05 6.38 -1.95
C LEU A 68 9.09 5.75 -1.03
N ASP A 69 10.35 6.19 -1.09
CA ASP A 69 11.42 5.74 -0.19
C ASP A 69 11.13 6.08 1.27
N TRP A 70 10.68 7.32 1.52
CA TRP A 70 10.22 7.74 2.83
C TRP A 70 9.10 6.83 3.35
N LEU A 71 8.07 6.58 2.55
CA LEU A 71 6.95 5.72 2.93
C LEU A 71 7.44 4.34 3.37
N TRP A 72 8.26 3.66 2.56
CA TRP A 72 8.70 2.31 2.87
C TRP A 72 9.74 2.25 4.00
N THR A 73 10.52 3.31 4.20
CA THR A 73 11.36 3.48 5.39
C THR A 73 10.51 3.62 6.65
N GLN A 74 9.40 4.37 6.60
CA GLN A 74 8.48 4.44 7.75
C GLN A 74 7.79 3.09 8.00
N VAL A 75 7.36 2.39 6.95
CA VAL A 75 6.72 1.07 7.08
C VAL A 75 7.68 0.04 7.66
N SER A 76 8.95 0.03 7.25
CA SER A 76 9.96 -0.89 7.78
C SER A 76 10.40 -0.55 9.20
N GLY A 77 10.34 0.73 9.59
CA GLY A 77 10.65 1.19 10.95
C GLY A 77 9.59 0.84 12.01
N ILE A 78 8.42 0.33 11.61
CA ILE A 78 7.40 -0.16 12.55
C ILE A 78 7.87 -1.49 13.14
N SER A 79 8.45 -1.43 14.33
CA SER A 79 9.00 -2.56 15.10
C SER A 79 7.92 -3.39 15.84
N ASP A 80 6.65 -3.21 15.48
CA ASP A 80 5.51 -3.82 16.16
C ASP A 80 5.18 -5.21 15.58
N LEU A 81 4.98 -6.20 16.47
CA LEU A 81 4.48 -7.54 16.13
C LEU A 81 3.15 -7.51 15.35
N ARG A 82 2.40 -6.40 15.44
CA ARG A 82 1.19 -6.13 14.65
C ARG A 82 1.48 -5.96 13.16
N LEU A 83 2.64 -5.42 12.80
CA LEU A 83 3.06 -5.35 11.40
C LEU A 83 3.33 -6.75 10.88
N SER A 84 4.02 -7.62 11.64
CA SER A 84 4.19 -9.02 11.25
C SER A 84 2.85 -9.74 11.08
N HIS A 85 1.82 -9.45 11.89
CA HIS A 85 0.48 -10.02 11.69
C HIS A 85 -0.27 -9.44 10.48
N TRP A 86 -0.06 -8.16 10.14
CA TRP A 86 -0.62 -7.51 8.95
C TRP A 86 0.08 -7.95 7.66
N LEU A 87 1.38 -8.25 7.74
CA LEU A 87 2.20 -8.79 6.64
C LEU A 87 2.08 -10.32 6.54
N ALA A 88 1.76 -11.03 7.63
CA ALA A 88 1.67 -12.50 7.72
C ALA A 88 0.80 -13.18 6.66
N PRO A 89 -0.44 -12.72 6.38
CA PRO A 89 -1.28 -13.43 5.39
C PRO A 89 -0.70 -13.41 3.97
N PHE A 90 0.35 -12.63 3.69
CA PHE A 90 0.96 -12.50 2.37
C PHE A 90 2.50 -12.39 2.44
N GLY A 91 3.13 -12.76 3.55
CA GLY A 91 4.58 -12.76 3.74
C GLY A 91 5.18 -14.14 3.46
N LEU A 92 6.42 -14.18 3.00
CA LEU A 92 7.17 -15.42 2.76
C LEU A 92 7.44 -16.17 4.08
N ASP A 93 6.47 -16.94 4.56
CA ASP A 93 6.67 -17.96 5.61
C ASP A 93 7.37 -19.21 5.04
N LYS A 94 8.47 -19.00 4.31
CA LYS A 94 9.39 -20.10 3.94
C LYS A 94 10.18 -20.65 5.13
N LEU A 95 9.98 -20.10 6.34
CA LEU A 95 10.48 -20.68 7.59
C LEU A 95 9.45 -21.60 8.29
N SER A 96 8.22 -21.69 7.77
CA SER A 96 7.10 -22.41 8.40
C SER A 96 6.93 -23.85 7.90
N GLN A 97 7.52 -24.24 6.76
CA GLN A 97 7.33 -25.59 6.21
C GLN A 97 7.86 -26.73 7.10
N ALA A 98 8.75 -26.45 8.06
CA ALA A 98 9.20 -27.43 9.05
C ALA A 98 8.37 -27.43 10.35
N MET A 99 7.54 -26.40 10.59
CA MET A 99 6.72 -26.23 11.81
C MET A 99 5.20 -26.34 11.57
N GLU A 100 4.75 -26.29 10.31
CA GLU A 100 3.34 -26.42 9.89
C GLU A 100 2.69 -27.77 10.22
N TYR A 101 3.50 -28.80 10.52
CA TYR A 101 3.00 -30.10 10.99
C TYR A 101 2.78 -30.17 12.50
N SER A 102 2.98 -29.08 13.24
CA SER A 102 2.57 -29.03 14.63
C SER A 102 1.10 -28.58 14.74
N LEU A 103 0.24 -29.49 15.20
CA LEU A 103 -1.19 -29.25 15.50
C LEU A 103 -1.49 -27.90 16.19
N PRO A 104 -0.63 -27.35 17.09
CA PRO A 104 -0.88 -26.06 17.73
C PRO A 104 -0.86 -24.85 16.77
N VAL A 105 -0.04 -24.87 15.72
CA VAL A 105 0.11 -23.74 14.78
C VAL A 105 -1.04 -23.72 13.78
N ALA A 106 -1.42 -24.88 13.24
CA ALA A 106 -2.59 -24.96 12.34
C ALA A 106 -3.90 -24.56 13.03
N PHE A 107 -4.02 -24.84 14.34
CA PHE A 107 -5.17 -24.43 15.15
C PHE A 107 -5.14 -22.92 15.46
N SER A 108 -3.98 -22.35 15.81
CA SER A 108 -3.87 -20.91 16.07
C SER A 108 -4.11 -20.08 14.81
N ASP A 109 -3.62 -20.53 13.66
CA ASP A 109 -3.73 -19.89 12.36
C ASP A 109 -5.18 -19.92 11.81
N SER A 110 -5.92 -20.99 12.11
CA SER A 110 -7.36 -21.06 11.83
C SER A 110 -8.18 -20.15 12.73
N LEU A 111 -7.78 -20.01 14.00
CA LEU A 111 -8.43 -19.08 14.94
C LEU A 111 -8.17 -17.63 14.55
N THR A 112 -6.94 -17.23 14.20
CA THR A 112 -6.62 -15.85 13.76
C THR A 112 -7.32 -15.45 12.47
N ARG A 113 -7.64 -16.39 11.57
CA ARG A 113 -8.52 -16.13 10.41
C ARG A 113 -10.00 -15.99 10.78
N MET A 114 -10.43 -16.58 11.90
CA MET A 114 -11.79 -16.42 12.45
C MET A 114 -11.92 -15.17 13.32
N VAL A 115 -10.82 -14.69 13.92
CA VAL A 115 -10.79 -13.43 14.67
C VAL A 115 -10.48 -12.29 13.71
N SER A 116 -11.53 -11.60 13.26
CA SER A 116 -11.37 -10.33 12.54
C SER A 116 -10.47 -9.38 13.36
N PRO A 117 -9.46 -8.70 12.77
CA PRO A 117 -8.67 -7.69 13.49
C PRO A 117 -9.54 -6.58 14.13
N TYR A 118 -10.75 -6.38 13.59
CA TYR A 118 -11.76 -5.48 14.13
C TYR A 118 -12.45 -6.02 15.41
N ALA A 119 -12.25 -7.29 15.76
CA ALA A 119 -12.75 -7.90 17.00
C ALA A 119 -11.95 -7.48 18.25
N TYR A 120 -10.78 -6.86 18.09
CA TYR A 120 -10.03 -6.25 19.20
C TYR A 120 -10.68 -4.95 19.72
N GLY A 121 -11.75 -4.47 19.08
CA GLY A 121 -12.57 -3.37 19.59
C GLY A 121 -11.74 -2.09 19.80
N PRO A 122 -11.99 -1.31 20.88
CA PRO A 122 -11.34 -0.03 21.17
C PRO A 122 -9.80 -0.05 21.27
N PHE A 123 -9.18 -1.23 21.32
CA PHE A 123 -7.73 -1.41 21.42
C PHE A 123 -7.05 -1.67 20.08
N TYR A 124 -7.80 -1.76 18.98
CA TYR A 124 -7.26 -1.85 17.62
C TYR A 124 -6.79 -0.46 17.16
N ARG A 125 -5.48 -0.29 17.06
CA ARG A 125 -4.86 0.86 16.39
C ARG A 125 -4.15 0.35 15.14
N ASN A 126 -4.44 0.96 13.99
CA ASN A 126 -3.81 0.55 12.74
C ASN A 126 -2.32 0.95 12.80
N PRO A 127 -1.37 0.01 12.65
CA PRO A 127 0.06 0.32 12.74
C PRO A 127 0.52 1.36 11.70
N LEU A 128 -0.25 1.52 10.61
CA LEU A 128 0.03 2.49 9.54
C LEU A 128 -0.66 3.84 9.76
N GLU A 129 -1.47 4.00 10.80
CA GLU A 129 -2.22 5.23 11.07
C GLU A 129 -1.29 6.45 11.17
N ASP A 130 -0.20 6.31 11.93
CA ASP A 130 0.77 7.39 12.12
C ASP A 130 1.55 7.72 10.83
N VAL A 131 1.75 6.73 9.96
CA VAL A 131 2.39 6.92 8.64
C VAL A 131 1.45 7.65 7.69
N VAL A 132 0.21 7.18 7.62
CA VAL A 132 -0.85 7.73 6.77
C VAL A 132 -1.22 9.15 7.22
N ALA A 133 -1.25 9.43 8.52
CA ALA A 133 -1.52 10.77 9.06
C ALA A 133 -0.49 11.83 8.62
N ARG A 134 0.72 11.42 8.22
CA ARG A 134 1.78 12.32 7.74
C ARG A 134 1.68 12.64 6.26
N PHE A 135 0.79 12.00 5.51
CA PHE A 135 0.61 12.35 4.10
C PHE A 135 0.01 13.75 3.94
N ASP A 136 0.50 14.47 2.94
CA ASP A 136 -0.08 15.73 2.50
C ASP A 136 -1.32 15.46 1.63
N TYR A 137 -2.48 15.38 2.26
CA TYR A 137 -3.75 15.11 1.60
C TYR A 137 -4.17 16.20 0.61
N GLY A 138 -3.65 17.43 0.76
CA GLY A 138 -3.87 18.50 -0.22
C GLY A 138 -3.28 18.13 -1.58
N LYS A 139 -2.18 17.39 -1.60
CA LYS A 139 -1.54 16.89 -2.83
C LYS A 139 -2.17 15.58 -3.30
N VAL A 140 -2.45 14.66 -2.39
CA VAL A 140 -3.12 13.39 -2.73
C VAL A 140 -4.49 13.64 -3.36
N GLY A 141 -5.21 14.66 -2.91
CA GLY A 141 -6.52 15.10 -3.43
C GLY A 141 -6.47 16.25 -4.43
N ALA A 142 -5.30 16.56 -5.00
CA ALA A 142 -5.21 17.63 -5.99
C ALA A 142 -5.78 17.20 -7.34
N ASN A 143 -6.60 18.06 -7.94
CA ASN A 143 -7.19 17.86 -9.28
C ASN A 143 -6.17 18.11 -10.41
N THR A 144 -5.02 17.43 -10.32
CA THR A 144 -3.89 17.55 -11.24
C THR A 144 -3.30 16.16 -11.49
N PRO A 145 -2.91 15.82 -12.73
CA PRO A 145 -2.31 14.52 -13.02
C PRO A 145 -1.03 14.23 -12.22
N PRO A 146 -0.77 12.95 -11.85
CA PRO A 146 -1.63 11.80 -12.12
C PRO A 146 -2.90 11.78 -11.26
N PHE A 147 -4.06 11.49 -11.86
CA PHE A 147 -5.31 11.33 -11.12
C PHE A 147 -5.27 10.10 -10.24
N PHE A 148 -5.82 10.14 -9.03
CA PHE A 148 -5.69 9.05 -8.07
C PHE A 148 -7.02 8.56 -7.54
N PHE A 149 -7.20 7.24 -7.59
CA PHE A 149 -8.40 6.56 -7.17
C PHE A 149 -8.08 5.47 -6.14
N VAL A 150 -8.82 5.45 -5.04
CA VAL A 150 -8.71 4.42 -4.00
C VAL A 150 -9.99 3.61 -3.96
N CYS A 151 -9.87 2.30 -4.12
CA CYS A 151 -10.99 1.38 -3.97
C CYS A 151 -11.06 0.83 -2.54
N ALA A 152 -12.25 0.86 -1.95
CA ALA A 152 -12.54 0.25 -0.66
C ALA A 152 -13.92 -0.44 -0.67
N THR A 153 -14.10 -1.42 0.20
CA THR A 153 -15.38 -2.11 0.38
C THR A 153 -16.12 -1.54 1.58
N ARG A 154 -17.37 -1.12 1.40
CA ARG A 154 -18.25 -0.71 2.49
C ARG A 154 -18.75 -1.94 3.24
N VAL A 155 -18.20 -2.20 4.42
CA VAL A 155 -18.50 -3.39 5.24
C VAL A 155 -20.00 -3.62 5.45
N ARG A 156 -20.77 -2.55 5.74
CA ARG A 156 -22.21 -2.65 6.06
C ARG A 156 -23.05 -3.33 4.98
N ASN A 157 -22.67 -3.21 3.71
CA ASN A 157 -23.49 -3.70 2.59
C ASN A 157 -22.69 -4.35 1.45
N GLY A 158 -21.39 -4.56 1.63
CA GLY A 158 -20.50 -5.18 0.64
C GLY A 158 -20.29 -4.36 -0.65
N LYS A 159 -20.83 -3.14 -0.76
CA LYS A 159 -20.71 -2.34 -1.99
C LYS A 159 -19.34 -1.67 -2.08
N ILE A 160 -18.88 -1.51 -3.32
CA ILE A 160 -17.66 -0.77 -3.63
C ILE A 160 -17.87 0.72 -3.33
N ARG A 161 -16.84 1.35 -2.75
CA ARG A 161 -16.68 2.79 -2.66
C ARG A 161 -15.35 3.15 -3.31
N VAL A 162 -15.42 3.97 -4.35
CA VAL A 162 -14.25 4.61 -4.94
C VAL A 162 -14.12 6.00 -4.33
N PHE A 163 -12.94 6.29 -3.80
CA PHE A 163 -12.52 7.63 -3.43
C PHE A 163 -11.67 8.18 -4.57
N GLU A 164 -11.91 9.44 -4.88
CA GLU A 164 -11.18 10.17 -5.91
C GLU A 164 -10.61 11.44 -5.30
N GLY A 165 -9.56 11.93 -5.93
CA GLY A 165 -8.85 13.13 -5.55
C GLY A 165 -7.99 13.60 -6.70
#